data_AF-A0A0B2STP8-F1
#
_entry.id   AF-A0A0B2STP8-F1
#
_cell.length_a   1.000
_cell.length_b   1.000
_cell.length_c   1.000
_cell.angle_alpha   90.00
_cell.angle_beta   90.00
_cell.angle_gamma   90.00
#
_symmetry.space_group_name_H-M   'P 1'
#
loop_
_entity.id
_entity.type
_entity.pdbx_description
1 polymer ?
#
loop_
_entity_poly.entity_id
_entity_poly.type
_entity_poly.pdbx_seq_one_letter_code
_entity_poly.pdbx_strand_id
1 'polypeptide(L)'
;ATHELEDFEFLLGMNIWYDILFVVNSVSRILQSKDMHIDVAIDHLKGLITYLKHYRENGFALTLESIEKMAIEMDIEPKFREKRKIHRKSHFDENISNEITHSPEESFRIEYFLYILDQSINSIETRFEQFLQYETIFSFLFDSKKIKALDEDELKKYCINLEIFLRFNEYSDIDGLDLFSE
;
A
#
# COMPACT_ATOMS: atom_id res chain seq x y z
N ALA A 1 -19.33 9.75 28.71
CA ALA A 1 -19.44 9.92 27.26
C ALA A 1 -19.51 11.42 26.99
N THR A 2 -18.35 12.04 26.81
CA THR A 2 -18.21 13.47 26.57
C THR A 2 -17.19 13.59 25.44
N HIS A 3 -17.72 13.85 24.23
CA HIS A 3 -17.01 14.19 23.00
C HIS A 3 -16.09 13.08 22.42
N GLU A 4 -16.68 12.11 21.71
CA GLU A 4 -15.93 11.15 20.87
C GLU A 4 -15.59 11.71 19.47
N LEU A 5 -16.33 12.71 18.99
CA LEU A 5 -16.15 13.31 17.64
C LEU A 5 -15.35 14.62 17.62
N GLU A 6 -15.19 15.30 18.76
CA GLU A 6 -14.38 16.54 18.90
C GLU A 6 -13.04 16.24 19.57
N ASP A 7 -12.59 14.99 19.50
CA ASP A 7 -11.31 14.58 20.09
C ASP A 7 -10.16 14.82 19.10
N PHE A 8 -9.01 15.26 19.62
CA PHE A 8 -7.83 15.52 18.80
C PHE A 8 -7.35 14.25 18.08
N GLU A 9 -7.37 13.11 18.77
CA GLU A 9 -7.02 11.79 18.19
C GLU A 9 -7.97 11.39 17.05
N PHE A 10 -9.26 11.74 17.17
CA PHE A 10 -10.24 11.49 16.13
C PHE A 10 -9.99 12.38 14.90
N LEU A 11 -9.74 13.67 15.09
CA LEU A 11 -9.41 14.60 14.01
C LEU A 11 -8.14 14.16 13.25
N LEU A 12 -7.10 13.78 14.00
CA LEU A 12 -5.86 13.24 13.45
C LEU A 12 -6.10 11.96 12.67
N GLY A 13 -6.85 11.02 13.24
CA GLY A 13 -7.22 9.76 12.57
C GLY A 13 -8.01 10.00 11.27
N MET A 14 -8.96 10.93 11.28
CA MET A 14 -9.75 11.30 10.10
C MET A 14 -8.89 11.87 8.99
N ASN A 15 -7.92 12.73 9.31
CA ASN A 15 -7.01 13.27 8.30
C ASN A 15 -6.10 12.18 7.71
N ILE A 16 -5.56 11.30 8.56
CA ILE A 16 -4.75 10.16 8.12
C ILE A 16 -5.54 9.28 7.15
N TRP A 17 -6.80 8.94 7.49
CA TRP A 17 -7.67 8.17 6.60
C TRP A 17 -7.98 8.89 5.31
N TYR A 18 -8.25 10.20 5.37
CA TYR A 18 -8.48 11.00 4.17
C TYR A 18 -7.29 10.94 3.22
N ASP A 19 -6.07 11.17 3.72
CA ASP A 19 -4.85 11.17 2.89
C ASP A 19 -4.61 9.82 2.21
N ILE A 20 -4.82 8.72 2.95
CA ILE A 20 -4.69 7.36 2.41
C ILE A 20 -5.78 7.09 1.36
N LEU A 21 -7.05 7.31 1.73
CA LEU A 21 -8.19 6.98 0.87
C LEU A 21 -8.24 7.85 -0.38
N PHE A 22 -7.80 9.11 -0.30
CA PHE A 22 -7.75 10.01 -1.43
C PHE A 22 -6.84 9.48 -2.54
N VAL A 23 -5.60 9.09 -2.18
CA VAL A 23 -4.62 8.59 -3.16
C VAL A 23 -5.02 7.21 -3.68
N VAL A 24 -5.50 6.32 -2.79
CA VAL A 24 -6.02 4.99 -3.20
C VAL A 24 -7.21 5.13 -4.15
N ASN A 25 -8.17 6.02 -3.86
CA ASN A 25 -9.33 6.26 -4.71
C ASN A 25 -8.93 6.84 -6.07
N SER A 26 -7.95 7.75 -6.10
CA SER A 26 -7.41 8.30 -7.35
C SER A 26 -6.91 7.18 -8.27
N VAL A 27 -6.06 6.30 -7.74
CA VAL A 27 -5.53 5.14 -8.50
C VAL A 27 -6.65 4.16 -8.85
N SER A 28 -7.58 3.88 -7.93
CA SER A 28 -8.71 2.99 -8.19
C SER A 28 -9.58 3.47 -9.35
N ARG A 29 -9.84 4.77 -9.45
CA ARG A 29 -10.58 5.35 -10.58
C ARG A 29 -9.83 5.21 -11.90
N ILE A 30 -8.51 5.37 -11.87
CA ILE A 30 -7.66 5.17 -13.04
C ILE A 30 -7.78 3.72 -13.50
N LEU A 31 -7.60 2.76 -12.60
CA LEU A 31 -7.69 1.32 -12.88
C LEU A 31 -9.06 0.87 -13.42
N GLN A 32 -10.14 1.58 -13.08
CA GLN A 32 -11.49 1.31 -13.56
C GLN A 32 -11.83 1.98 -14.90
N SER A 33 -10.88 2.71 -15.50
CA SER A 33 -11.11 3.33 -16.81
C SER A 33 -11.24 2.27 -17.91
N LYS A 34 -12.11 2.56 -18.89
CA LYS A 34 -12.42 1.61 -19.98
C LYS A 34 -11.20 1.27 -20.84
N ASP A 35 -10.33 2.24 -21.04
CA ASP A 35 -9.16 2.14 -21.92
C ASP A 35 -7.86 1.93 -21.11
N MET A 36 -7.96 1.22 -19.97
CA MET A 36 -6.82 0.97 -19.09
C MET A 36 -5.86 -0.06 -19.71
N HIS A 37 -4.59 0.33 -19.83
CA HIS A 37 -3.51 -0.58 -20.22
C HIS A 37 -2.79 -1.13 -18.99
N ILE A 38 -2.38 -2.40 -19.04
CA ILE A 38 -1.82 -3.11 -17.89
C ILE A 38 -0.47 -2.53 -17.42
N ASP A 39 0.36 -2.07 -18.36
CA ASP A 39 1.63 -1.39 -18.09
C ASP A 39 1.41 -0.07 -17.34
N VAL A 40 0.43 0.73 -17.81
CA VAL A 40 0.03 1.96 -17.15
C VAL A 40 -0.54 1.68 -15.75
N ALA A 41 -1.37 0.65 -15.60
CA ALA A 41 -1.90 0.22 -14.30
C ALA A 41 -0.77 -0.13 -13.31
N ILE A 42 0.23 -0.87 -13.79
CA ILE A 42 1.41 -1.26 -13.02
C ILE A 42 2.20 -0.05 -12.55
N ASP A 43 2.41 0.95 -13.40
CA ASP A 43 3.13 2.16 -13.03
C ASP A 43 2.37 2.98 -11.97
N HIS A 44 1.05 3.09 -12.09
CA HIS A 44 0.22 3.76 -11.08
C HIS A 44 0.22 3.03 -9.74
N LEU A 45 0.19 1.69 -9.74
CA LEU A 45 0.27 0.88 -8.53
C LEU A 45 1.65 0.96 -7.86
N LYS A 46 2.73 0.95 -8.65
CA LYS A 46 4.09 1.22 -8.14
C LYS A 46 4.16 2.60 -7.49
N GLY A 47 3.64 3.63 -8.17
CA GLY A 47 3.56 4.99 -7.63
C GLY A 47 2.77 5.07 -6.31
N LEU A 48 1.64 4.37 -6.21
CA LEU A 48 0.83 4.29 -4.99
C LEU A 48 1.62 3.69 -3.82
N ILE A 49 2.33 2.58 -4.05
CA ILE A 49 3.15 1.92 -3.02
C ILE A 49 4.29 2.85 -2.58
N THR A 50 4.98 3.50 -3.52
CA THR A 50 6.04 4.47 -3.20
C THR A 50 5.51 5.63 -2.37
N TYR A 51 4.34 6.18 -2.72
CA TYR A 51 3.69 7.23 -1.95
C TYR A 51 3.39 6.78 -0.52
N LEU A 52 2.76 5.61 -0.33
CA LEU A 52 2.41 5.11 1.00
C LEU A 52 3.65 4.84 1.87
N LYS A 53 4.73 4.34 1.28
CA LYS A 53 6.02 4.15 1.99
C LYS A 53 6.60 5.48 2.45
N HIS A 54 6.61 6.49 1.58
CA HIS A 54 7.06 7.83 1.94
C HIS A 54 6.16 8.47 3.02
N TYR A 55 4.85 8.30 2.90
CA TYR A 55 3.89 8.80 3.88
C TYR A 55 4.06 8.10 5.23
N ARG A 56 4.39 6.80 5.26
CA ARG A 56 4.73 6.09 6.50
C ARG A 56 5.94 6.68 7.23
N GLU A 57 6.95 7.16 6.51
CA GLU A 57 8.16 7.72 7.12
C GLU A 57 7.93 9.14 7.65
N ASN A 58 7.35 10.00 6.82
CA ASN A 58 7.30 11.45 7.06
C ASN A 58 5.89 12.00 7.35
N GLY A 59 4.85 11.25 6.98
CA GLY A 59 3.46 11.70 7.00
C GLY A 59 2.93 11.97 8.41
N PHE A 60 3.39 11.25 9.43
CA PHE A 60 2.94 11.47 10.80
C PHE A 60 3.26 12.89 11.28
N ALA A 61 4.52 13.31 11.15
CA ALA A 61 4.97 14.62 11.60
C ALA A 61 4.29 15.76 10.83
N LEU A 62 4.15 15.60 9.50
CA LEU A 62 3.48 16.58 8.65
C LEU A 62 1.99 16.71 8.99
N THR A 63 1.32 15.59 9.21
CA THR A 63 -0.11 15.56 9.56
C THR A 63 -0.32 16.16 10.94
N LEU A 64 0.53 15.83 11.90
CA LEU A 64 0.44 16.34 13.26
C LEU A 64 0.55 17.87 13.28
N GLU A 65 1.55 18.46 12.60
CA GLU A 65 1.71 19.92 12.52
C GLU A 65 0.49 20.60 11.87
N SER A 66 -0.08 20.00 10.83
CA SER A 66 -1.28 20.52 10.17
C SER A 66 -2.52 20.45 11.06
N ILE A 67 -2.68 19.34 11.78
CA ILE A 67 -3.85 19.09 12.63
C ILE A 67 -3.80 19.88 13.93
N GLU A 68 -2.62 20.13 14.48
CA GLU A 68 -2.48 21.06 15.62
C GLU A 68 -2.99 22.47 15.27
N LYS A 69 -2.66 22.97 14.08
CA LYS A 69 -3.15 24.28 13.60
C LYS A 69 -4.67 24.28 13.42
N MET A 70 -5.22 23.23 12.80
CA MET A 70 -6.66 23.08 12.58
C MET A 70 -7.43 22.92 13.89
N ALA A 71 -6.90 22.17 14.86
CA ALA A 71 -7.53 21.97 16.16
C ALA A 71 -7.68 23.30 16.91
N ILE A 72 -6.64 24.14 16.91
CA ILE A 72 -6.69 25.48 17.51
C ILE A 72 -7.77 26.34 16.84
N GLU A 73 -7.89 26.29 15.51
CA GLU A 73 -8.94 27.00 14.77
C GLU A 73 -10.35 26.51 15.09
N MET A 74 -10.50 25.21 15.40
CA MET A 74 -11.77 24.57 15.77
C MET A 74 -12.09 24.65 17.26
N ASP A 75 -11.29 25.36 18.07
CA ASP A 75 -11.41 25.44 19.53
C ASP A 75 -11.31 24.05 20.23
N ILE A 76 -10.53 23.15 19.63
CA ILE A 76 -10.22 21.81 20.14
C ILE A 76 -8.81 21.84 20.76
N GLU A 77 -8.67 21.34 22.00
CA GLU A 77 -7.37 21.25 22.66
C GLU A 77 -6.49 20.18 21.95
N PRO A 78 -5.30 20.54 21.40
CA PRO A 78 -4.45 19.62 20.67
C PRO A 78 -3.64 18.74 21.62
N LYS A 79 -4.33 17.83 22.31
CA LYS A 79 -3.71 16.97 23.33
C LYS A 79 -4.19 15.54 23.20
N PHE A 80 -3.21 14.62 23.21
CA PHE A 80 -3.48 13.18 23.28
C PHE A 80 -4.05 12.77 24.63
N ARG A 81 -4.96 11.80 24.63
CA ARG A 81 -5.58 11.31 25.86
C ARG A 81 -4.62 10.38 26.59
N GLU A 82 -4.33 10.72 27.84
CA GLU A 82 -3.51 9.85 28.68
C GLU A 82 -4.31 8.60 29.09
N LYS A 83 -3.90 7.44 28.58
CA LYS A 83 -4.43 6.15 29.05
C LYS A 83 -4.00 5.93 30.50
N ARG A 84 -4.91 5.42 31.34
CA ARG A 84 -4.58 5.05 32.72
C ARG A 84 -3.50 3.97 32.73
N LYS A 85 -2.35 4.25 33.37
CA LYS A 85 -1.29 3.25 33.59
C LYS A 85 -1.78 2.15 34.55
N ILE A 86 -2.05 0.96 34.02
CA ILE A 86 -2.42 -0.21 34.82
C ILE A 86 -1.15 -0.82 35.39
N HIS A 87 -1.03 -0.84 36.71
CA HIS A 87 0.09 -1.52 37.37
C HIS A 87 -0.32 -2.96 37.67
N ARG A 88 0.38 -3.92 37.09
CA ARG A 88 0.28 -5.34 37.46
C ARG A 88 1.14 -5.60 38.71
N LYS A 89 0.75 -6.60 39.52
CA LYS A 89 1.62 -7.10 40.59
C LYS A 89 2.88 -7.72 39.97
N SER A 90 4.04 -7.12 40.25
CA SER A 90 5.33 -7.67 39.88
C SER A 90 5.77 -8.76 40.86
N HIS A 91 6.39 -9.82 40.36
CA HIS A 91 7.09 -10.80 41.18
C HIS A 91 8.49 -10.29 41.57
N PHE A 92 9.08 -10.87 42.62
CA PHE A 92 10.35 -10.41 43.22
C PHE A 92 11.54 -10.43 42.24
N ASP A 93 11.53 -11.36 41.28
CA ASP A 93 12.57 -11.48 40.24
C ASP A 93 12.16 -10.88 38.88
N GLU A 94 10.95 -10.29 38.75
CA GLU A 94 10.52 -9.64 37.51
C GLU A 94 11.25 -8.29 37.35
N ASN A 95 12.01 -8.15 36.27
CA ASN A 95 12.71 -6.91 35.94
C ASN A 95 11.72 -5.94 35.25
N ILE A 96 10.94 -5.21 36.06
CA ILE A 96 9.90 -4.24 35.63
C ILE A 96 10.48 -3.15 34.71
N SER A 97 11.80 -2.94 34.75
CA SER A 97 12.53 -1.95 33.93
C SER A 97 12.29 -2.05 32.41
N ASN A 98 11.78 -3.17 31.90
CA ASN A 98 11.60 -3.37 30.45
C ASN A 98 10.19 -3.00 29.93
N GLU A 99 9.26 -2.55 30.77
CA GLU A 99 8.00 -1.98 30.30
C GLU A 99 8.24 -0.58 29.72
N ILE A 100 8.49 -0.52 28.40
CA ILE A 100 8.60 0.73 27.66
C ILE A 100 7.23 1.43 27.71
N THR A 101 7.10 2.43 28.57
CA THR A 101 5.91 3.29 28.59
C THR A 101 6.11 4.38 27.53
N HIS A 102 5.50 4.19 26.37
CA HIS A 102 5.48 5.21 25.31
C HIS A 102 4.68 6.44 25.75
N SER A 103 4.99 7.61 25.18
CA SER A 103 4.11 8.78 25.28
C SER A 103 2.79 8.48 24.57
N PRO A 104 1.67 9.14 24.92
CA PRO A 104 0.40 8.96 24.22
C PRO A 104 0.50 9.19 22.70
N GLU A 105 1.31 10.19 22.29
CA GLU A 105 1.62 10.47 20.89
C GLU A 105 2.35 9.30 20.21
N GLU A 106 3.41 8.78 20.84
CA GLU A 106 4.19 7.68 20.27
C GLU A 106 3.37 6.37 20.26
N SER A 107 2.53 6.15 21.27
CA SER A 107 1.54 5.08 21.27
C SER A 107 0.57 5.21 20.10
N PHE A 108 0.02 6.41 19.83
CA PHE A 108 -0.85 6.61 18.67
C PHE A 108 -0.10 6.39 17.35
N ARG A 109 1.13 6.90 17.24
CA ARG A 109 1.98 6.70 16.06
C ARG A 109 2.19 5.21 15.77
N ILE A 110 2.55 4.42 16.79
CA ILE A 110 2.87 2.99 16.62
C ILE A 110 1.60 2.15 16.48
N GLU A 111 0.66 2.27 17.42
CA GLU A 111 -0.52 1.40 17.53
C GLU A 111 -1.56 1.69 16.45
N TYR A 112 -1.62 2.93 15.95
CA TYR A 112 -2.62 3.36 14.96
C TYR A 112 -2.00 3.69 13.60
N PHE A 113 -1.16 4.73 13.53
CA PHE A 113 -0.68 5.25 12.25
C PHE A 113 0.18 4.24 11.48
N LEU A 114 1.23 3.70 12.12
CA LEU A 114 2.10 2.70 11.51
C LEU A 114 1.33 1.41 11.22
N TYR A 115 0.50 0.96 12.16
CA TYR A 115 -0.31 -0.23 11.96
C TYR A 115 -1.20 -0.14 10.71
N ILE A 116 -1.99 0.93 10.56
CA ILE A 116 -2.90 1.10 9.42
C ILE A 116 -2.12 1.19 8.10
N LEU A 117 -0.99 1.92 8.08
CA LEU A 117 -0.17 2.04 6.89
C LEU A 117 0.51 0.74 6.50
N ASP A 118 1.05 0.00 7.45
CA ASP A 118 1.68 -1.30 7.21
C ASP A 118 0.65 -2.30 6.66
N GLN A 119 -0.56 -2.33 7.25
CA GLN A 119 -1.65 -3.15 6.72
C GLN A 119 -2.07 -2.73 5.31
N SER A 120 -2.16 -1.41 5.05
CA SER A 120 -2.55 -0.87 3.74
C SER A 120 -1.50 -1.19 2.66
N ILE A 121 -0.22 -0.97 2.96
CA ILE A 121 0.90 -1.28 2.06
C ILE A 121 0.91 -2.78 1.75
N ASN A 122 0.87 -3.63 2.77
CA ASN A 122 0.89 -5.09 2.58
C ASN A 122 -0.32 -5.59 1.79
N SER A 123 -1.51 -5.02 2.04
CA SER A 123 -2.73 -5.37 1.29
C SER A 123 -2.62 -5.00 -0.18
N ILE A 124 -2.07 -3.83 -0.50
CA ILE A 124 -1.88 -3.37 -1.89
C ILE A 124 -0.78 -4.18 -2.58
N GLU A 125 0.35 -4.41 -1.91
CA GLU A 125 1.46 -5.21 -2.45
C GLU A 125 1.01 -6.64 -2.78
N THR A 126 0.28 -7.30 -1.86
CA THR A 126 -0.24 -8.65 -2.08
C THR A 126 -1.20 -8.72 -3.28
N ARG A 127 -2.09 -7.72 -3.43
CA ARG A 127 -3.00 -7.65 -4.59
C ARG A 127 -2.24 -7.36 -5.88
N PHE A 128 -1.16 -6.58 -5.79
CA PHE A 128 -0.36 -6.18 -6.94
C PHE A 128 0.54 -7.30 -7.46
N GLU A 129 0.89 -8.29 -6.63
CA GLU A 129 1.70 -9.44 -7.02
C GLU A 129 1.12 -10.17 -8.25
N GLN A 130 -0.20 -10.28 -8.34
CA GLN A 130 -0.87 -10.86 -9.51
C GLN A 130 -0.59 -10.07 -10.79
N PHE A 131 -0.66 -8.73 -10.74
CA PHE A 131 -0.37 -7.89 -11.90
C PHE A 131 1.09 -8.00 -12.35
N LEU A 132 2.04 -8.18 -11.43
CA LEU A 132 3.45 -8.40 -11.76
C LEU A 132 3.68 -9.76 -12.44
N GLN A 133 2.95 -10.80 -12.03
CA GLN A 133 2.99 -12.09 -12.71
C GLN A 133 2.44 -11.96 -14.14
N TYR A 134 1.30 -11.26 -14.31
CA TYR A 134 0.76 -10.96 -15.65
C TYR A 134 1.73 -10.15 -16.51
N GLU A 135 2.42 -9.15 -15.95
CA GLU A 135 3.46 -8.39 -16.64
C GLU A 135 4.55 -9.33 -17.15
N THR A 136 5.05 -10.22 -16.29
CA THR A 136 6.15 -11.13 -16.64
C THR A 136 5.81 -12.03 -17.83
N ILE A 137 4.54 -12.45 -17.94
CA ILE A 137 4.09 -13.40 -18.96
C ILE A 137 3.64 -12.70 -20.24
N PHE A 138 2.83 -11.63 -20.11
CA PHE A 138 2.15 -11.00 -21.24
C PHE A 138 2.76 -9.66 -21.67
N SER A 139 3.73 -9.09 -20.94
CA SER A 139 4.22 -7.74 -21.25
C SER A 139 4.80 -7.58 -22.65
N PHE A 140 5.38 -8.64 -23.23
CA PHE A 140 5.92 -8.58 -24.58
C PHE A 140 4.82 -8.32 -25.61
N LEU A 141 3.58 -8.77 -25.40
CA LEU A 141 2.47 -8.58 -26.34
C LEU A 141 1.95 -7.13 -26.37
N PHE A 142 2.07 -6.40 -25.27
CA PHE A 142 1.44 -5.08 -25.11
C PHE A 142 2.33 -3.91 -25.51
N ASP A 143 3.64 -4.12 -25.63
CA ASP A 143 4.59 -3.05 -25.97
C ASP A 143 5.40 -3.40 -27.22
N SER A 144 4.97 -2.83 -28.35
CA SER A 144 5.68 -2.97 -29.63
C SER A 144 7.16 -2.53 -29.58
N LYS A 145 7.54 -1.65 -28.63
CA LYS A 145 8.94 -1.26 -28.43
C LYS A 145 9.71 -2.37 -27.73
N LYS A 146 9.10 -3.06 -26.75
CA LYS A 146 9.70 -4.26 -26.13
C LYS A 146 9.89 -5.35 -27.16
N ILE A 147 8.90 -5.64 -28.01
CA ILE A 147 9.03 -6.64 -29.09
C ILE A 147 10.22 -6.32 -30.00
N LYS A 148 10.36 -5.06 -30.42
CA LYS A 148 11.46 -4.63 -31.30
C LYS A 148 12.84 -4.61 -30.62
N ALA A 149 12.87 -4.60 -29.30
CA ALA A 149 14.11 -4.58 -28.53
C ALA A 149 14.58 -5.99 -28.15
N LEU A 150 13.69 -6.99 -28.18
CA LEU A 150 14.00 -8.39 -27.92
C LEU A 150 14.78 -8.99 -29.08
N ASP A 151 15.73 -9.87 -28.77
CA ASP A 151 16.35 -10.71 -29.78
C ASP A 151 15.39 -11.85 -30.21
N GLU A 152 15.66 -12.47 -31.37
CA GLU A 152 14.79 -13.54 -31.90
C GLU A 152 14.69 -14.75 -30.95
N ASP A 153 15.78 -15.10 -30.25
CA ASP A 153 15.82 -16.24 -29.34
C ASP A 153 15.00 -15.98 -28.07
N GLU A 154 15.06 -14.76 -27.54
CA GLU A 154 14.29 -14.27 -26.40
C GLU A 154 12.82 -14.17 -26.76
N LEU A 155 12.47 -13.58 -27.92
CA LEU A 155 11.08 -13.48 -28.36
C LEU A 155 10.46 -14.87 -28.52
N LYS A 156 11.19 -15.82 -29.14
CA LYS A 156 10.75 -17.21 -29.25
C LYS A 156 10.54 -17.85 -27.88
N LYS A 157 11.46 -17.60 -26.94
CA LYS A 157 11.34 -18.08 -25.56
C LYS A 157 10.09 -17.51 -24.86
N TYR A 158 9.78 -16.23 -25.05
CA TYR A 158 8.54 -15.64 -24.52
C TYR A 158 7.28 -16.30 -25.10
N CYS A 159 7.25 -16.56 -26.41
CA CYS A 159 6.11 -17.24 -27.05
C CYS A 159 5.91 -18.67 -26.53
N ILE A 160 6.98 -19.45 -26.40
CA ILE A 160 6.92 -20.81 -25.83
C ILE A 160 6.51 -20.78 -24.35
N ASN A 161 7.03 -19.83 -23.57
CA ASN A 161 6.64 -19.69 -22.16
C ASN A 161 5.16 -19.35 -22.01
N LEU A 162 4.62 -18.53 -22.91
CA LEU A 162 3.20 -18.19 -22.94
C LEU A 162 2.34 -19.43 -23.25
N GLU A 163 2.74 -20.25 -24.23
CA GLU A 163 2.07 -21.53 -24.52
C GLU A 163 2.05 -22.42 -23.28
N ILE A 164 3.20 -22.60 -22.62
CA ILE A 164 3.31 -23.43 -21.42
C ILE A 164 2.41 -22.90 -20.30
N PHE A 165 2.34 -21.58 -20.12
CA PHE A 165 1.50 -20.96 -19.10
C PHE A 165 0.00 -21.14 -19.37
N LEU A 166 -0.40 -21.09 -20.64
CA LEU A 166 -1.79 -21.28 -21.08
C LEU A 166 -2.17 -22.75 -21.32
N ARG A 167 -1.26 -23.69 -21.05
CA ARG A 167 -1.53 -25.12 -21.22
C ARG A 167 -2.33 -25.67 -20.04
N PHE A 168 -3.42 -26.35 -20.34
CA PHE A 168 -4.19 -27.15 -19.38
C PHE A 168 -4.22 -28.62 -19.81
N ASN A 169 -3.56 -29.47 -19.02
CA ASN A 169 -3.31 -30.89 -19.34
C ASN A 169 -2.54 -31.06 -20.66
N GLU A 170 -3.17 -31.64 -21.68
CA GLU A 170 -2.60 -31.88 -23.01
C GLU A 170 -3.03 -30.82 -24.03
N TYR A 171 -3.84 -29.85 -23.64
CA TYR A 171 -4.38 -28.83 -24.53
C TYR A 171 -3.74 -27.47 -24.23
N SER A 172 -3.29 -26.78 -25.26
CA SER A 172 -2.82 -25.40 -25.22
C SER A 172 -3.77 -24.53 -26.03
N ASP A 173 -4.08 -23.34 -25.51
CA ASP A 173 -4.94 -22.38 -26.23
C ASP A 173 -4.21 -21.70 -27.40
N ILE A 174 -2.88 -21.71 -27.39
CA ILE A 174 -1.99 -21.13 -28.41
C ILE A 174 -0.85 -22.08 -28.76
N ASP A 175 -0.27 -21.90 -29.95
CA ASP A 175 1.00 -22.52 -30.36
C ASP A 175 2.10 -21.45 -30.31
N GLY A 176 3.13 -21.67 -29.49
CA GLY A 176 4.19 -20.68 -29.29
C GLY A 176 5.12 -20.51 -30.49
N LEU A 177 5.24 -21.52 -31.36
CA LEU A 177 6.03 -21.41 -32.59
C LEU A 177 5.26 -20.69 -33.68
N ASP A 178 3.95 -20.92 -33.78
CA ASP A 178 3.08 -20.19 -34.69
C ASP A 178 3.03 -18.70 -34.32
N LEU A 179 2.82 -18.38 -33.04
CA LEU A 179 2.81 -17.01 -32.52
C LEU A 179 4.14 -16.27 -32.75
N PHE A 180 5.28 -16.96 -32.68
CA PHE A 180 6.59 -16.37 -32.99
C PHE A 180 6.74 -16.01 -34.47
N SER A 181 6.00 -16.68 -35.35
CA SER A 181 6.11 -16.50 -36.80
C SER A 181 5.19 -15.42 -37.38
N GLU A 182 4.20 -14.95 -36.62
CA GLU A 182 3.33 -13.82 -36.96
C GLU A 182 4.03 -12.45 -36.89
#